data_AF-A0A103EF79-F1
#
_entry.id   AF-A0A103EF79-F1
#
_cell.length_a   1.000
_cell.length_b   1.000
_cell.length_c   1.000
_cell.angle_alpha   90.00
_cell.angle_beta   90.00
_cell.angle_gamma   90.00
#
_symmetry.space_group_name_H-M   'P 1'
#
loop_
_entity.id
_entity.type
_entity.pdbx_description
1 polymer ?
#
loop_
_entity_poly.entity_id
_entity_poly.type
_entity_poly.pdbx_seq_one_letter_code
_entity_poly.pdbx_strand_id
1 'polypeptide(L)'
;MLKRSRQASAPMRTYKVRGCRVSEPIGAPWGGGCRIVEWVGTDGRIARRVAHVNVTEAEVAAMIRRPLEGRRHLMGDDEQMPRDTLPRR
;
A
#
# COMPACT_ATOMS: atom_id res chain seq x y z
N MET A 1 15.76 28.60 -8.84
CA MET A 1 16.54 27.38 -9.17
C MET A 1 15.63 26.16 -8.97
N LEU A 2 14.94 25.68 -10.01
CA LEU A 2 14.02 24.54 -9.89
C LEU A 2 14.83 23.24 -9.89
N LYS A 3 14.81 22.51 -8.78
CA LYS A 3 15.43 21.18 -8.68
C LYS A 3 14.59 20.18 -9.47
N ARG A 4 15.06 19.81 -10.67
CA ARG A 4 14.49 18.71 -11.46
C ARG A 4 14.89 17.39 -10.78
N SER A 5 13.96 16.79 -10.06
CA SER A 5 14.11 15.44 -9.52
C SER A 5 14.15 14.44 -10.68
N ARG A 6 15.34 13.98 -11.04
CA ARG A 6 15.57 12.96 -12.07
C ARG A 6 15.06 11.63 -11.51
N GLN A 7 13.85 11.25 -11.90
CA GLN A 7 13.28 9.96 -11.54
C GLN A 7 13.98 8.90 -12.39
N ALA A 8 15.02 8.28 -11.83
CA ALA A 8 15.67 7.13 -12.45
C ALA A 8 14.64 6.01 -12.50
N SER A 9 14.29 5.56 -13.71
CA SER A 9 13.45 4.39 -13.93
C SER A 9 14.20 3.16 -13.41
N ALA A 10 13.98 2.82 -12.14
CA ALA A 10 14.46 1.57 -11.59
C ALA A 10 13.85 0.42 -12.43
N PRO A 11 14.63 -0.65 -12.72
CA PRO A 11 14.11 -1.80 -13.45
C PRO A 11 12.83 -2.27 -12.75
N MET A 12 11.81 -2.59 -13.55
CA MET A 12 10.47 -2.97 -13.13
C MET A 12 10.53 -4.21 -12.24
N ARG A 13 10.86 -4.01 -10.95
CA ARG A 13 10.89 -5.07 -9.96
C ARG A 13 9.46 -5.56 -9.83
N THR A 14 9.25 -6.82 -10.15
CA THR A 14 8.00 -7.50 -9.85
C THR A 14 7.82 -7.48 -8.34
N TYR A 15 6.95 -6.59 -7.86
CA TYR A 15 6.64 -6.48 -6.44
C TYR A 15 5.75 -7.67 -6.08
N LYS A 16 6.36 -8.72 -5.52
CA LYS A 16 5.63 -9.93 -5.10
C LYS A 16 4.85 -9.62 -3.83
N VAL A 17 3.53 -9.61 -3.94
CA VAL A 17 2.62 -9.57 -2.78
C VAL A 17 2.13 -10.96 -2.46
N ARG A 18 1.96 -11.27 -1.17
CA ARG A 18 1.33 -12.52 -0.73
C ARG A 18 -0.19 -12.46 -0.72
N GLY A 19 -0.73 -11.26 -0.72
CA GLY A 19 -2.16 -10.98 -0.81
C GLY A 19 -2.37 -9.48 -0.99
N CYS A 20 -3.46 -9.11 -1.65
CA CYS A 20 -3.90 -7.73 -1.84
C CYS A 20 -5.42 -7.69 -1.72
N ARG A 21 -5.94 -6.67 -1.04
CA ARG A 21 -7.37 -6.40 -0.92
C ARG A 21 -7.63 -4.91 -1.11
N VAL A 22 -8.78 -4.60 -1.69
CA VAL A 22 -9.37 -3.26 -1.70
C VAL A 22 -10.63 -3.30 -0.82
N SER A 23 -10.79 -2.32 0.07
CA SER A 23 -11.96 -2.22 0.94
C SER A 23 -13.24 -1.96 0.14
N GLU A 24 -14.40 -2.05 0.78
CA GLU A 24 -15.60 -1.36 0.27
C GLU A 24 -15.36 0.16 0.22
N PRO A 25 -16.10 0.90 -0.61
CA PRO A 25 -16.11 2.36 -0.56
C PRO A 25 -16.38 2.88 0.85
N ILE A 26 -15.50 3.76 1.33
CA ILE A 26 -15.67 4.50 2.57
C ILE A 26 -16.16 5.90 2.17
N GLY A 27 -17.42 6.20 2.46
CA GLY A 27 -17.97 7.54 2.27
C GLY A 27 -17.43 8.52 3.31
N ALA A 28 -17.20 9.77 2.92
CA ALA A 28 -16.86 10.85 3.85
C ALA A 28 -18.06 11.81 4.02
N PRO A 29 -18.22 12.44 5.20
CA PRO A 29 -19.37 13.30 5.50
C PRO A 29 -19.41 14.62 4.71
N TRP A 30 -18.31 15.05 4.08
CA TRP A 30 -18.24 16.35 3.37
C TRP A 30 -17.54 16.31 2.00
N GLY A 31 -17.43 15.15 1.35
CA GLY A 31 -16.78 15.05 0.04
C GLY A 31 -16.38 13.65 -0.37
N GLY A 32 -15.69 13.55 -1.52
CA GLY A 32 -15.36 12.31 -2.22
C GLY A 32 -14.90 11.16 -1.31
N GLY A 33 -15.48 9.98 -1.53
CA GLY A 33 -15.12 8.77 -0.79
C GLY A 33 -13.75 8.22 -1.16
N CYS A 34 -13.26 7.29 -0.35
CA CYS A 34 -11.99 6.62 -0.58
C CYS A 34 -12.15 5.10 -0.46
N ARG A 35 -11.10 4.40 -0.87
CA ARG A 35 -10.92 2.97 -0.58
C ARG A 35 -9.56 2.77 0.05
N ILE A 36 -9.44 1.74 0.88
CA ILE A 36 -8.16 1.34 1.45
C ILE A 36 -7.66 0.16 0.63
N VAL A 37 -6.46 0.30 0.09
CA VAL A 37 -5.70 -0.79 -0.52
C VAL A 37 -4.76 -1.32 0.54
N GLU A 38 -4.89 -2.59 0.88
CA GLU A 38 -4.04 -3.29 1.84
C GLU A 38 -3.38 -4.50 1.19
N TRP A 39 -2.09 -4.71 1.44
CA TRP A 39 -1.35 -5.85 0.90
C TRP A 39 -0.29 -6.35 1.86
N VAL A 40 0.05 -7.63 1.74
CA VAL A 40 1.14 -8.25 2.51
C VAL A 40 2.39 -8.29 1.63
N GLY A 41 3.43 -7.58 2.07
CA GLY A 41 4.73 -7.55 1.43
C GLY A 41 5.49 -8.87 1.52
N THR A 42 6.65 -8.93 0.87
CA THR A 42 7.56 -10.08 1.00
C THR A 42 8.09 -10.24 2.42
N ASP A 43 8.22 -9.15 3.17
CA ASP A 43 8.56 -9.14 4.60
C ASP A 43 7.47 -9.77 5.48
N GLY A 44 6.26 -9.91 4.96
CA GLY A 44 5.13 -10.52 5.67
C GLY A 44 4.42 -9.56 6.57
N ARG A 45 4.53 -8.27 6.28
CA ARG A 45 3.84 -7.22 7.02
C ARG A 45 2.81 -6.56 6.13
N ILE A 46 1.73 -6.10 6.75
CA ILE A 46 0.69 -5.35 6.05
C ILE A 46 1.18 -3.94 5.75
N ALA A 47 1.01 -3.54 4.50
CA ALA A 47 1.11 -2.19 4.01
C ALA A 47 -0.27 -1.69 3.60
N ARG A 48 -0.50 -0.38 3.73
CA ARG A 48 -1.78 0.26 3.39
C ARG A 48 -1.57 1.56 2.64
N ARG A 49 -2.45 1.84 1.67
CA ARG A 49 -2.57 3.15 1.02
C ARG A 49 -4.04 3.52 0.86
N VAL A 50 -4.31 4.82 0.91
CA VAL A 50 -5.61 5.37 0.54
C VAL A 50 -5.64 5.52 -0.98
N ALA A 51 -6.75 5.10 -1.57
CA ALA A 51 -7.03 5.18 -2.99
C ALA A 51 -8.34 5.94 -3.23
N HIS A 52 -8.51 6.42 -4.46
CA HIS A 52 -9.77 6.98 -4.89
C HIS A 52 -10.88 5.92 -4.86
N VAL A 53 -12.15 6.34 -4.69
CA VAL A 53 -13.29 5.42 -4.63
C VAL A 53 -13.41 4.52 -5.88
N ASN A 54 -13.08 5.07 -7.06
CA ASN A 54 -13.16 4.37 -8.34
C ASN A 54 -11.80 3.81 -8.82
N VAL A 55 -10.91 3.48 -7.89
CA VAL A 55 -9.57 2.98 -8.23
C VAL A 55 -9.65 1.70 -9.08
N THR A 56 -8.85 1.67 -10.14
CA THR A 56 -8.70 0.50 -11.03
C THR A 56 -7.61 -0.45 -10.55
N GLU A 57 -7.63 -1.70 -11.00
CA GLU A 57 -6.60 -2.68 -10.68
C GLU A 57 -5.19 -2.24 -11.12
N ALA A 58 -5.09 -1.57 -12.28
CA ALA A 58 -3.83 -1.03 -12.78
C ALA A 58 -3.26 0.05 -11.85
N GLU A 59 -4.12 0.93 -11.32
CA GLU A 59 -3.73 1.96 -10.34
C GLU A 59 -3.35 1.33 -9.00
N VAL A 60 -4.07 0.29 -8.56
CA VAL A 60 -3.69 -0.50 -7.38
C VAL A 60 -2.30 -1.09 -7.53
N ALA A 61 -2.02 -1.75 -8.65
CA ALA A 61 -0.70 -2.30 -8.93
C ALA A 61 0.39 -1.22 -8.97
N ALA A 62 0.10 -0.06 -9.56
CA ALA A 62 1.02 1.07 -9.59
C ALA A 62 1.28 1.64 -8.18
N MET A 63 0.28 1.72 -7.31
CA MET A 63 0.43 2.15 -5.92
C MET A 63 1.29 1.20 -5.10
N ILE A 64 1.09 -0.10 -5.25
CA ILE A 64 1.84 -1.14 -4.52
C ILE A 64 3.32 -1.13 -4.91
N ARG A 65 3.63 -0.85 -6.18
CA ARG A 65 5.02 -0.78 -6.67
C ARG A 65 5.79 0.43 -6.14
N ARG A 66 5.10 1.47 -5.68
CA ARG A 66 5.76 2.65 -5.12
C ARG A 66 6.30 2.32 -3.72
N PRO A 67 7.55 2.68 -3.40
CA PRO A 67 8.06 2.59 -2.05
C PRO A 67 7.12 3.26 -1.06
N LEU A 68 6.87 2.62 0.09
CA LEU A 68 6.15 3.26 1.18
C LEU A 68 7.01 4.40 1.71
N GLU A 69 6.42 5.57 1.83
CA GLU A 69 7.08 6.72 2.45
C GLU A 69 6.83 6.69 3.96
N GLY A 70 7.81 7.14 4.73
CA GLY A 70 7.77 7.16 6.19
C GLY A 70 8.52 6.00 6.84
N ARG A 71 8.78 6.14 8.15
CA ARG A 71 9.36 5.08 8.97
C ARG A 71 8.24 4.28 9.60
N ARG A 72 8.39 2.95 9.61
CA ARG A 72 7.58 2.10 10.46
C ARG A 72 8.14 2.17 11.87
N HIS A 73 7.29 2.53 12.83
CA HIS A 73 7.61 2.47 14.25
C HIS A 73 7.09 1.13 14.77
N LEU A 74 7.97 0.34 15.38
CA LEU A 74 7.66 -0.94 16.00
C LEU A 74 8.13 -0.87 17.45
N MET A 75 7.35 -1.44 18.36
CA MET A 75 7.75 -1.73 19.73
C MET A 75 8.44 -3.10 19.79
N GLY A 76 9.19 -3.38 20.85
CA GLY A 76 10.00 -4.61 20.95
C GLY A 76 9.18 -5.91 20.94
N ASP A 77 7.92 -5.86 21.36
CA ASP A 77 6.96 -6.96 21.27
C ASP A 77 6.37 -7.12 19.86
N ASP A 78 6.25 -6.05 19.05
CA ASP A 78 5.79 -6.11 17.66
C ASP A 78 6.72 -6.95 16.75
N GLU A 79 8.00 -7.04 17.11
CA GLU A 79 9.00 -7.82 16.37
C GLU A 79 8.73 -9.32 16.47
N GLN A 80 8.18 -9.78 17.60
CA GLN A 80 7.83 -11.17 17.87
C GLN A 80 6.46 -11.55 17.31
N MET A 81 5.65 -10.58 16.86
CA MET A 81 4.35 -10.85 16.30
C MET A 81 4.45 -11.70 15.02
N PRO A 82 3.52 -12.66 14.83
CA PRO A 82 3.47 -13.46 13.62
C PRO A 82 3.28 -12.59 12.38
N ARG A 83 3.71 -13.11 11.23
CA ARG A 83 3.50 -12.44 9.95
C ARG A 83 2.02 -12.20 9.71
N ASP A 84 1.72 -11.03 9.18
CA ASP A 84 0.36 -10.65 8.86
C ASP A 84 -0.21 -11.52 7.74
N THR A 85 -1.51 -11.81 7.84
CA THR A 85 -2.30 -12.40 6.76
C THR A 85 -3.49 -11.49 6.49
N LEU A 86 -3.90 -11.40 5.23
CA LEU A 86 -5.17 -10.77 4.93
C LEU A 86 -6.28 -11.80 5.22
N PRO A 87 -7.34 -11.43 5.95
CA PRO A 87 -8.46 -12.33 6.19
C PRO A 87 -9.09 -12.75 4.86
N ARG A 88 -9.41 -14.04 4.74
CA ARG A 88 -10.16 -14.59 3.59
C ARG A 88 -11.62 -14.15 3.73
N ARG A 89 -12.18 -13.54 2.69
CA ARG A 89 -13.64 -13.34 2.58
C ARG A 89 -14.29 -14.59 2.03
#